data_AF-Q2PGG0-F1
#
_entry.id   AF-Q2PGG0-F1
#
_cell.length_a   1.000
_cell.length_b   1.000
_cell.length_c   1.000
_cell.angle_alpha   90.00
_cell.angle_beta   90.00
_cell.angle_gamma   90.00
#
_symmetry.space_group_name_H-M   'P 1'
#
loop_
_entity.id
_entity.type
_entity.pdbx_description
1 polymer ?
#
loop_
_entity_poly.entity_id
_entity_poly.type
_entity_poly.pdbx_seq_one_letter_code
_entity_poly.pdbx_strand_id
1 'polypeptide(L)'
;DEFRCEPCNKILTSLTRLRRHIQNVHTRPSKEPICNICKRVYSSLNSLRNHKSIYHRQHSKNEQQRKEMEQMREREREQREHSDRVTSQQQQQQQQQQQQDQQQQQQSRMG
;
A
#
# COMPACT_ATOMS: atom_id res chain seq x y z
N ASP A 1 -15.12 -17.27 24.09
CA ASP A 1 -15.37 -17.58 22.66
C ASP A 1 -14.82 -18.92 22.25
N GLU A 2 -15.68 -19.77 21.68
CA GLU A 2 -15.26 -20.95 20.92
C GLU A 2 -15.08 -20.57 19.45
N PHE A 3 -13.96 -20.93 18.83
CA PHE A 3 -13.75 -20.69 17.39
C PHE A 3 -14.33 -21.84 16.58
N ARG A 4 -15.66 -21.89 16.50
CA ARG A 4 -16.44 -22.89 15.78
C ARG A 4 -16.52 -22.56 14.29
N CYS A 5 -16.38 -23.60 13.46
CA CYS A 5 -16.62 -23.52 12.04
C CYS A 5 -18.09 -23.84 11.72
N GLU A 6 -18.88 -22.86 11.31
CA GLU A 6 -20.31 -23.06 11.01
C GLU A 6 -20.56 -24.14 9.92
N PRO A 7 -19.79 -24.19 8.80
CA PRO A 7 -20.01 -25.21 7.78
C PRO A 7 -19.83 -26.68 8.20
N CYS A 8 -19.02 -26.98 9.24
CA CYS A 8 -18.75 -28.37 9.64
C CYS A 8 -18.74 -28.61 11.16
N ASN A 9 -19.14 -27.61 11.94
CA ASN A 9 -19.17 -27.58 13.39
C ASN A 9 -17.84 -27.91 14.10
N LYS A 10 -16.71 -27.92 13.38
CA LYS A 10 -15.39 -28.16 13.96
C LYS A 10 -14.97 -27.01 14.86
N ILE A 11 -14.52 -27.32 16.07
CA ILE A 11 -14.00 -26.33 17.02
C ILE A 11 -12.48 -26.23 16.86
N LEU A 12 -11.98 -25.00 16.72
CA LEU A 12 -10.56 -24.70 16.57
C LEU A 12 -10.06 -23.92 17.79
N THR A 13 -8.74 -24.00 18.04
CA THR A 13 -8.13 -23.37 19.22
C THR A 13 -7.89 -21.86 19.10
N SER A 14 -8.08 -21.27 17.91
CA SER A 14 -7.94 -19.84 17.70
C SER A 14 -8.68 -19.35 16.46
N LEU A 15 -9.03 -18.06 16.43
CA LEU A 15 -9.63 -17.40 15.26
C LEU A 15 -8.76 -17.57 14.00
N THR A 16 -7.43 -17.46 14.15
CA THR A 16 -6.48 -17.63 13.05
C THR A 16 -6.55 -19.04 12.47
N ARG A 17 -6.67 -20.07 13.34
CA ARG A 17 -6.82 -21.46 12.89
C ARG A 17 -8.17 -21.69 12.23
N LEU A 18 -9.25 -21.10 12.76
CA LEU A 18 -10.58 -21.16 12.16
C LEU A 18 -10.59 -20.54 10.75
N ARG A 19 -10.05 -19.33 10.58
CA ARG A 19 -9.95 -18.68 9.26
C ARG A 19 -9.19 -19.53 8.25
N ARG A 20 -8.03 -20.08 8.64
CA ARG A 20 -7.25 -20.99 7.78
C ARG A 20 -8.00 -22.27 7.45
N HIS A 21 -8.73 -22.82 8.41
CA HIS A 21 -9.55 -24.01 8.20
C HIS A 21 -10.64 -23.75 7.15
N ILE A 22 -11.38 -22.64 7.28
CA ILE A 22 -12.39 -22.24 6.29
C ILE A 22 -11.75 -22.10 4.90
N GLN A 23 -10.64 -21.37 4.79
CA GLN A 23 -9.95 -21.16 3.51
C GLN A 23 -9.42 -22.43 2.85
N ASN A 24 -9.06 -23.46 3.61
CA ASN A 24 -8.46 -24.68 3.05
C ASN A 24 -9.50 -25.78 2.79
N VAL A 25 -10.57 -25.83 3.60
CA VAL A 25 -11.53 -26.95 3.60
C VAL A 25 -12.85 -26.55 2.94
N HIS A 26 -13.30 -25.32 3.16
CA HIS A 26 -14.60 -24.85 2.68
C HIS A 26 -14.48 -23.89 1.51
N THR A 27 -13.32 -23.25 1.34
CA THR A 27 -12.98 -22.49 0.14
C THR A 27 -12.10 -23.36 -0.73
N ARG A 28 -12.60 -23.84 -1.87
CA ARG A 28 -11.74 -24.43 -2.90
C ARG A 28 -11.03 -23.25 -3.57
N PRO A 29 -9.70 -23.09 -3.46
CA PRO A 29 -9.04 -21.98 -4.14
C PRO A 29 -9.23 -22.19 -5.64
N SER A 30 -9.82 -21.20 -6.32
CA SER A 30 -10.05 -21.23 -7.78
C SER A 30 -8.74 -21.31 -8.57
N LYS A 31 -7.61 -21.02 -7.92
CA LYS A 31 -6.26 -21.13 -8.47
C LYS A 31 -5.34 -21.79 -7.46
N GLU A 32 -4.65 -22.84 -7.87
CA GLU A 32 -3.68 -23.51 -7.02
C GLU A 32 -2.57 -22.54 -6.57
N PRO A 33 -2.17 -22.55 -5.30
CA PRO A 33 -1.01 -21.79 -4.81
C PRO A 33 0.31 -22.23 -5.45
N ILE A 34 0.76 -21.52 -6.48
CA ILE A 34 2.01 -21.82 -7.21
C ILE A 34 3.13 -20.88 -6.79
N CYS A 35 4.32 -21.44 -6.53
CA CYS A 35 5.54 -20.66 -6.34
C CYS A 35 5.96 -20.01 -7.66
N ASN A 36 6.01 -18.67 -7.71
CA ASN A 36 6.43 -17.96 -8.92
C ASN A 36 7.90 -18.17 -9.29
N ILE A 37 8.74 -18.62 -8.34
CA ILE A 37 10.18 -18.82 -8.50
C ILE A 37 10.48 -20.23 -9.04
N CYS A 38 10.00 -21.27 -8.38
CA CYS A 38 10.28 -22.68 -8.75
C CYS A 38 9.08 -23.44 -9.34
N LYS A 39 7.93 -22.78 -9.50
CA LYS A 39 6.69 -23.31 -10.08
C LYS A 39 6.05 -24.51 -9.35
N ARG A 40 6.52 -24.84 -8.13
CA ARG A 40 5.87 -25.86 -7.28
C ARG A 40 4.47 -25.43 -6.83
N VAL A 41 3.56 -26.39 -6.83
CA VAL A 41 2.15 -26.24 -6.42
C VAL A 41 1.99 -26.66 -4.96
N TYR A 42 1.16 -25.93 -4.20
CA TYR A 42 0.91 -26.19 -2.78
C TYR A 42 -0.58 -26.25 -2.49
N SER A 43 -0.98 -27.07 -1.51
CA SER A 43 -2.37 -27.23 -1.08
C SER A 43 -2.95 -26.01 -0.34
N SER A 44 -2.11 -25.06 0.08
CA SER A 44 -2.56 -23.82 0.73
C SER A 44 -1.59 -22.66 0.53
N LEU A 45 -2.09 -21.43 0.62
CA LEU A 45 -1.27 -20.22 0.60
C LEU A 45 -0.24 -20.18 1.74
N ASN A 46 -0.59 -20.73 2.91
CA ASN A 46 0.32 -20.76 4.06
C ASN A 46 1.52 -21.69 3.80
N SER A 47 1.27 -22.85 3.19
CA SER A 47 2.34 -23.77 2.78
C SER A 47 3.28 -23.11 1.77
N LEU A 48 2.73 -22.39 0.79
CA LEU A 48 3.52 -21.62 -0.17
C LEU A 48 4.35 -20.51 0.49
N ARG A 49 3.76 -19.75 1.44
CA ARG A 49 4.47 -18.71 2.19
C ARG A 49 5.64 -19.28 2.99
N ASN A 50 5.42 -20.38 3.70
CA ASN A 50 6.48 -21.06 4.45
C ASN A 50 7.58 -21.56 3.51
N HIS A 51 7.22 -22.17 2.38
CA HIS A 51 8.18 -22.59 1.37
C HIS A 51 9.04 -21.41 0.88
N LYS A 52 8.42 -20.27 0.52
CA LYS A 52 9.17 -19.08 0.09
C LYS A 52 10.09 -18.54 1.18
N SER A 53 9.66 -18.54 2.44
CA SER A 53 10.48 -18.08 3.57
C SER A 53 11.72 -18.94 3.80
N ILE A 54 11.62 -20.25 3.62
CA ILE A 54 12.71 -21.20 3.87
C ILE A 54 13.64 -21.32 2.65
N TYR A 55 13.07 -21.54 1.46
CA TYR A 55 13.84 -21.89 0.26
C TYR A 55 14.12 -20.69 -0.65
N HIS A 56 13.36 -19.61 -0.50
CA HIS A 56 13.47 -18.41 -1.33
C HIS A 56 13.58 -17.14 -0.47
N ARG A 57 14.22 -17.27 0.70
CA ARG A 57 14.37 -16.18 1.67
C ARG A 57 15.00 -14.95 1.03
N GLN A 58 16.07 -15.14 0.27
CA GLN A 58 16.77 -14.04 -0.38
C GLN A 58 15.90 -13.37 -1.46
N HIS A 59 15.16 -14.16 -2.23
CA HIS A 59 14.24 -13.61 -3.23
C HIS A 59 13.12 -12.80 -2.56
N SER A 60 12.62 -13.25 -1.41
CA SER A 60 11.60 -12.53 -0.63
C SER A 60 12.14 -11.21 -0.07
N LYS A 61 13.40 -11.19 0.40
CA LYS A 61 14.08 -9.96 0.85
C LYS A 61 14.30 -8.99 -0.30
N ASN A 62 14.80 -9.46 -1.44
CA ASN A 62 15.05 -8.62 -2.62
C ASN A 62 13.73 -8.04 -3.16
N GLU A 63 12.65 -8.83 -3.19
CA GLU A 63 11.32 -8.34 -3.57
C GLU A 63 10.84 -7.22 -2.64
N GLN A 64 11.03 -7.40 -1.32
CA GLN A 64 10.66 -6.38 -0.33
C GLN A 64 11.48 -5.10 -0.51
N GLN A 65 12.80 -5.20 -0.66
CA GLN A 65 13.69 -4.06 -0.89
C GLN A 65 13.34 -3.29 -2.17
N ARG A 66 12.98 -4.01 -3.25
CA ARG A 66 12.54 -3.36 -4.50
C ARG A 66 11.25 -2.56 -4.29
N LYS A 67 10.27 -3.11 -3.56
CA LYS A 67 9.02 -2.42 -3.23
C LYS A 67 9.26 -1.20 -2.34
N GLU A 68 10.16 -1.31 -1.37
CA GLU A 68 10.52 -0.19 -0.49
C GLU A 68 11.20 0.95 -1.28
N MET A 69 12.08 0.61 -2.22
CA MET A 69 12.71 1.58 -3.11
C MET A 69 11.71 2.24 -4.06
N GLU A 70 10.75 1.48 -4.59
CA GLU A 70 9.67 2.00 -5.44
C GLU A 70 8.79 2.99 -4.66
N GLN A 71 8.35 2.62 -3.45
CA GLN A 71 7.59 3.50 -2.57
C GLN A 71 8.38 4.75 -2.16
N MET A 72 9.70 4.63 -1.96
CA MET A 72 10.55 5.79 -1.67
C MET A 72 10.54 6.79 -2.84
N ARG A 73 10.72 6.31 -4.07
CA ARG A 73 10.69 7.15 -5.28
C ARG A 73 9.33 7.80 -5.51
N GLU A 74 8.25 7.08 -5.22
CA GLU A 74 6.89 7.61 -5.32
C GLU A 74 6.68 8.74 -4.31
N ARG A 75 7.05 8.54 -3.04
CA ARG A 75 7.00 9.59 -2.01
C ARG A 75 7.85 10.81 -2.38
N GLU A 76 9.03 10.62 -2.93
CA GLU A 76 9.88 11.73 -3.38
C GLU A 76 9.24 12.53 -4.53
N ARG A 77 8.57 11.85 -5.47
CA ARG A 77 7.82 12.51 -6.54
C ARG A 77 6.66 13.34 -5.97
N GLU A 78 5.87 12.74 -5.09
CA GLU A 78 4.75 13.42 -4.43
C GLU A 78 5.21 14.64 -3.62
N GLN A 79 6.35 14.53 -2.92
CA GLN A 79 6.94 15.65 -2.18
C GLN A 79 7.38 16.78 -3.10
N ARG A 80 8.01 16.47 -4.24
CA ARG A 80 8.39 17.48 -5.24
C ARG A 80 7.16 18.17 -5.82
N GLU A 81 6.16 17.40 -6.24
CA GLU A 81 4.92 17.96 -6.75
C GLU A 81 4.18 18.81 -5.72
N HIS A 82 4.19 18.41 -4.45
CA HIS A 82 3.62 19.20 -3.37
C HIS A 82 4.39 20.51 -3.19
N SER A 83 5.73 20.47 -3.16
CA SER A 83 6.57 21.66 -3.08
C SER A 83 6.30 22.61 -4.24
N ASP A 84 6.28 22.11 -5.48
CA ASP A 84 6.04 22.93 -6.68
C ASP A 84 4.68 23.61 -6.65
N ARG A 85 3.64 22.89 -6.20
CA ARG A 85 2.29 23.46 -6.02
C ARG A 85 2.28 24.57 -4.96
N VAL A 86 2.92 24.35 -3.82
CA VAL A 86 3.00 25.34 -2.73
C VAL A 86 3.76 26.58 -3.20
N THR A 87 4.90 26.42 -3.87
CA THR A 87 5.67 27.55 -4.41
C THR A 87 4.88 28.33 -5.44
N SER A 88 4.19 27.64 -6.36
CA SER A 88 3.35 28.28 -7.38
C SER A 88 2.20 29.08 -6.74
N GLN A 89 1.55 28.52 -5.72
CA GLN A 89 0.48 29.20 -5.00
C GLN A 89 0.99 30.44 -4.26
N GLN A 90 2.17 30.35 -3.63
CA GLN A 90 2.78 31.48 -2.93
C GLN A 90 3.19 32.60 -3.90
N GLN A 91 3.75 32.27 -5.07
CA GLN A 91 4.06 33.26 -6.11
C GLN A 91 2.79 33.95 -6.63
N GLN A 92 1.70 33.19 -6.84
CA GLN A 92 0.43 33.76 -7.27
C GLN A 92 -0.15 34.72 -6.23
N GLN A 93 -0.08 34.38 -4.94
CA GLN A 93 -0.51 35.26 -3.84
C GLN A 93 0.33 36.54 -3.78
N GLN A 94 1.66 36.45 -3.93
CA GLN A 94 2.54 37.62 -3.97
C GLN A 94 2.23 38.54 -5.15
N GLN A 95 1.98 37.99 -6.34
CA GLN A 95 1.59 38.79 -7.51
C GLN A 95 0.24 39.49 -7.31
N GLN A 96 -0.74 38.82 -6.71
CA GLN A 96 -2.04 39.43 -6.38
C GLN A 96 -1.88 40.59 -5.38
N GLN A 97 -1.06 40.41 -4.34
CA GLN A 97 -0.80 41.48 -3.37
C GLN A 97 -0.14 42.71 -4.03
N GLN A 98 0.89 42.49 -4.86
CA GLN A 98 1.56 43.58 -5.57
C GLN A 98 0.59 44.35 -6.50
N GLN A 99 -0.34 43.66 -7.15
CA GLN A 99 -1.37 44.29 -7.98
C GLN A 99 -2.34 45.14 -7.14
N GLN A 100 -2.76 44.64 -5.97
CA GLN A 100 -3.63 45.40 -5.06
C GLN A 100 -2.94 46.66 -4.53
N ASP A 101 -1.67 46.56 -4.13
CA ASP A 101 -0.90 47.70 -3.62
C ASP A 101 -0.71 48.77 -4.70
N GLN A 102 -0.46 48.38 -5.95
CA GLN A 102 -0.38 49.30 -7.07
C GLN A 102 -1.71 50.01 -7.34
N GLN A 103 -2.84 49.30 -7.26
CA GLN A 103 -4.18 49.90 -7.42
C GLN A 103 -4.48 50.92 -6.32
N GLN A 104 -4.16 50.60 -5.06
CA GLN A 104 -4.35 51.53 -3.93
C GLN A 104 -3.51 52.81 -4.09
N GLN A 105 -2.24 52.67 -4.50
CA GLN A 105 -1.38 53.84 -4.75
C GLN A 105 -1.88 54.73 -5.88
N GLN A 106 -2.49 54.16 -6.94
CA GLN A 106 -3.09 54.94 -8.02
C GLN A 106 -4.33 55.71 -7.54
N GLN A 107 -5.17 55.10 -6.69
CA GLN A 107 -6.35 55.74 -6.13
C GLN A 107 -5.99 56.92 -5.20
N SER A 108 -4.98 56.77 -4.35
CA SER A 108 -4.52 57.84 -3.45
C SER A 108 -3.85 59.03 -4.15
N ARG A 109 -3.46 58.89 -5.42
CA ARG A 109 -2.92 60.00 -6.24
C ARG A 109 -4.00 60.80 -6.96
N MET A 110 -5.21 60.25 -7.07
CA MET A 110 -6.34 60.82 -7.81
C MET A 110 -7.37 61.53 -6.91
N GLY A 111 -7.24 61.40 -5.59
CA GLY A 111 -8.05 62.10 -4.57
C GLY A 111 -7.21 63.07 -3.77
#